data_AF-A0A954K7Q2-F1
#
_entry.id   AF-A0A954K7Q2-F1
#
_cell.length_a   1.000
_cell.length_b   1.000
_cell.length_c   1.000
_cell.angle_alpha   90.00
_cell.angle_beta   90.00
_cell.angle_gamma   90.00
#
_symmetry.space_group_name_H-M   'P 1'
#
loop_
_entity.id
_entity.type
_entity.pdbx_description
1 polymer ?
#
loop_
_entity_poly.entity_id
_entity_poly.type
_entity_poly.pdbx_seq_one_letter_code
_entity_poly.pdbx_strand_id
1 'polypeptide(L)' 'LGSACASGSRDPAPVLLAMGCEERVYRSAVRLSLSFLNTNEEIESAIQRISKVVNQLRS' A
#
# COMPACT_ATOMS: atom_id res chain seq x y z
N LEU A 1 5.29 7.20 -6.71
CA LEU A 1 4.58 5.91 -6.59
C LEU A 1 4.35 5.65 -5.11
N GLY A 2 3.37 6.33 -4.52
CA GLY A 2 2.99 6.25 -3.12
C GLY A 2 1.60 6.83 -2.97
N SER A 3 0.61 5.96 -2.81
CA SER A 3 -0.82 6.17 -2.48
C SER A 3 -1.66 7.29 -3.13
N ALA A 4 -1.17 8.09 -4.08
CA ALA A 4 -1.95 9.10 -4.83
C ALA A 4 -2.48 8.60 -6.19
N CYS A 5 -2.79 7.31 -6.31
CA CYS A 5 -3.25 6.74 -7.57
C CYS A 5 -4.74 7.01 -7.81
N ALA A 6 -5.03 8.27 -8.10
CA ALA A 6 -6.09 8.72 -9.01
C ALA A 6 -5.77 10.10 -9.63
N SER A 7 -4.88 10.92 -9.05
CA SER A 7 -4.65 12.31 -9.49
C SER A 7 -3.28 12.61 -10.11
N GLY A 8 -2.34 11.66 -10.11
CA GLY A 8 -1.00 11.89 -10.68
C GLY A 8 -0.12 12.87 -9.87
N SER A 9 -0.57 13.31 -8.69
CA SER A 9 0.25 14.15 -7.81
C SER A 9 1.41 13.35 -7.22
N ARG A 10 2.57 14.02 -7.12
CA ARG A 10 3.78 13.52 -6.44
C ARG A 10 3.75 13.80 -4.94
N ASP A 11 2.74 14.53 -4.46
CA ASP A 11 2.63 14.95 -3.08
C ASP A 11 2.18 13.80 -2.18
N PRO A 12 2.73 13.70 -0.96
CA PRO A 12 2.32 12.67 -0.01
C PRO A 12 0.88 12.91 0.48
N ALA A 13 0.20 11.84 0.87
CA ALA A 13 -1.13 11.94 1.45
C ALA A 13 -1.08 12.82 2.72
N PRO A 14 -1.91 13.88 2.83
CA PRO A 14 -1.87 14.81 3.98
C PRO A 14 -2.00 14.12 5.34
N VAL A 15 -2.74 13.00 5.40
CA VAL A 15 -2.90 12.20 6.62
C VAL A 15 -1.58 11.58 7.08
N LEU A 16 -0.74 11.11 6.16
CA LEU A 16 0.55 10.49 6.52
C LEU A 16 1.55 11.54 7.03
N LEU A 17 1.47 12.78 6.53
CA LEU A 17 2.23 13.91 7.09
C LEU A 17 1.74 14.28 8.49
N ALA A 18 0.43 14.37 8.68
CA ALA A 18 -0.17 14.69 9.98
C ALA A 18 0.12 13.62 11.05
N MET A 19 0.28 12.36 10.64
CA MET A 19 0.72 11.26 11.51
C MET A 19 2.20 11.32 11.90
N GLY A 20 2.98 12.23 11.31
CA GLY A 20 4.43 12.32 11.56
C GLY A 20 5.21 11.13 10.99
N CYS A 21 4.69 10.45 9.97
CA CYS A 21 5.40 9.33 9.35
C CYS A 21 6.66 9.82 8.62
N GLU A 22 7.76 9.06 8.74
CA GLU A 22 8.97 9.33 7.98
C GLU A 22 8.73 9.27 6.47
N GLU A 23 9.48 10.06 5.70
CA GLU A 23 9.36 10.14 4.24
C GLU A 23 9.50 8.80 3.54
N ARG A 24 10.45 7.98 4.00
CA ARG A 24 10.64 6.64 3.47
C ARG A 24 9.38 5.78 3.61
N VAL A 25 8.68 5.92 4.74
CA VAL A 25 7.51 5.11 5.08
C VAL A 25 6.31 5.53 4.24
N TYR A 26 5.97 6.83 4.21
CA TYR A 26 4.79 7.28 3.47
C TYR A 26 4.95 7.17 1.95
N ARG A 27 6.18 7.24 1.41
CA ARG A 27 6.43 7.04 -0.02
C ARG A 27 6.18 5.61 -0.49
N SER A 28 6.33 4.62 0.39
CA SER A 28 6.08 3.20 0.09
C SER A 28 4.73 2.68 0.58
N ALA A 29 3.87 3.55 1.09
CA ALA A 29 2.60 3.15 1.70
C ALA A 29 1.58 2.66 0.65
N VAL A 30 0.92 1.55 0.96
CA VAL A 30 -0.19 0.97 0.19
C VAL A 30 -1.37 0.76 1.13
N ARG A 31 -2.57 1.20 0.73
CA ARG A 31 -3.82 0.98 1.46
C ARG A 31 -4.60 -0.15 0.80
N LEU A 32 -4.90 -1.19 1.56
CA LEU A 32 -5.80 -2.27 1.15
C LEU A 32 -7.11 -2.11 1.92
N SER A 33 -8.22 -1.99 1.20
CA SER A 33 -9.55 -1.92 1.80
C SER A 33 -10.25 -3.25 1.59
N LEU A 34 -10.78 -3.83 2.66
CA LEU A 34 -11.54 -5.09 2.64
C LEU A 34 -13.03 -4.82 2.88
N SER A 35 -13.85 -5.80 2.52
CA SER A 35 -15.30 -5.78 2.70
C SER A 35 -15.82 -7.17 3.07
N PHE A 36 -17.09 -7.25 3.46
CA PHE A 36 -17.79 -8.52 3.73
C PHE A 36 -17.91 -9.43 2.50
N LEU A 37 -17.64 -8.91 1.30
CA LEU A 37 -17.64 -9.67 0.05
C LEU A 37 -16.34 -10.46 -0.16
N ASN A 38 -15.29 -10.15 0.61
CA ASN A 38 -14.02 -10.84 0.46
C ASN A 38 -14.06 -12.23 1.06
N THR A 39 -13.40 -13.19 0.40
CA THR A 39 -13.25 -14.55 0.91
C THR A 39 -11.86 -14.78 1.50
N ASN A 40 -11.72 -15.79 2.37
CA ASN A 40 -10.42 -16.13 2.94
C ASN A 40 -9.41 -16.55 1.87
N GLU A 41 -9.86 -17.21 0.82
CA GLU A 41 -9.02 -17.64 -0.31
C GLU A 41 -8.47 -16.44 -1.08
N GLU A 42 -9.28 -15.37 -1.25
CA GLU A 42 -8.82 -14.13 -1.85
C GLU A 42 -7.75 -13.44 -0.98
N ILE A 43 -7.94 -13.43 0.34
CA ILE A 43 -6.96 -12.88 1.29
C ILE A 43 -5.65 -13.66 1.23
N GLU A 44 -5.71 -14.99 1.24
CA GLU A 44 -4.51 -15.85 1.15
C GLU A 44 -3.76 -15.61 -0.17
N SER A 45 -4.49 -15.53 -1.29
CA SER A 45 -3.91 -15.20 -2.61
C SER A 45 -3.26 -13.82 -2.61
N ALA A 46 -3.88 -12.82 -1.98
CA ALA A 46 -3.32 -11.47 -1.86
C ALA A 46 -2.02 -11.47 -1.04
N ILE A 47 -1.98 -12.17 0.10
CA ILE A 47 -0.79 -12.29 0.96
C ILE A 47 0.38 -12.87 0.16
N GLN A 48 0.16 -13.99 -0.54
CA GLN A 48 1.22 -14.66 -1.30
C GLN A 48 1.76 -13.76 -2.43
N ARG A 49 0.88 -13.09 -3.17
CA ARG A 49 1.25 -12.22 -4.28
C ARG A 49 2.00 -10.98 -3.81
N ILE A 50 1.49 -10.29 -2.80
CA ILE A 50 2.11 -9.07 -2.26
C ILE A 50 3.49 -9.40 -1.70
N SER A 51 3.60 -10.47 -0.91
CA SER A 51 4.88 -10.90 -0.32
C SER A 51 5.91 -11.23 -1.40
N LYS A 52 5.50 -11.94 -2.46
CA LYS A 52 6.37 -12.23 -3.60
C LYS A 52 6.89 -10.95 -4.26
N VAL A 53 6.02 -9.98 -4.54
CA VAL A 53 6.41 -8.71 -5.18
C VAL A 53 7.33 -7.91 -4.26
N VAL A 54 7.03 -7.81 -2.96
CA VAL A 54 7.89 -7.11 -2.00
C VAL A 54 9.28 -7.73 -1.94
N ASN A 55 9.38 -9.05 -1.93
CA ASN A 55 10.67 -9.75 -1.93
C ASN A 55 11.46 -9.48 -3.23
N GLN A 56 10.78 -9.45 -4.38
CA GLN A 56 11.40 -9.12 -5.66
C GLN A 56 11.93 -7.68 -5.70
N LEU A 57 11.20 -6.71 -5.14
CA LEU A 57 11.61 -5.30 -5.11
C LEU A 57 12.73 -5.00 -4.10
N ARG A 58 12.96 -5.91 -3.14
CA ARG A 58 14.01 -5.79 -2.11
C ARG A 58 15.29 -6.55 -2.42
N SER A 59 15.27 -7.40 -3.45
CA SER A 59 16.44 -8.10 -3.99
C SER A 59 17.23 -7.18 -4.91
#